data_AF-P72990-F1
#
_entry.id   AF-P72990-F1
#
_cell.length_a   1.000
_cell.length_b   1.000
_cell.length_c   1.000
_cell.angle_alpha   90.00
_cell.angle_beta   90.00
_cell.angle_gamma   90.00
#
_symmetry.space_group_name_H-M   'P 1'
#
loop_
_entity.id
_entity.type
_entity.pdbx_description
1 polymer ?
#
loop_
_entity_poly.entity_id
_entity_poly.type
_entity_poly.pdbx_seq_one_letter_code
_entity_poly.pdbx_strand_id
1 'polypeptide(L)'
;MIVASEGSGMSVAFNPQIMTAVEQLDYVVTVGDVASQAGLEINQTQQGLLTLASEVEGHLQVAESGEIVFAFPKQFRTILRNKYWRLRFQSWLQSIWQVLFYLIRISFGIILILSILLMLVAIIAIIIAVNSKSDNDNDGGFKFSGDGNRGGGGGIFFWPGDIFWLLSPDGGRQKRDKKRSDKNKNELNFLEAIFSFLFGDGNPNEDLEEKRWQTLGSLIRHNGGAIAAEQAAPYLDNVTKFNRDNEDYIIPVLARFNGYPQVSPSGELIYTFPNLQVSAQERQSTTLSAYLREKPWKFSQASSGQKIAAIALGGVNLILALSLGVMLKTYGAELDLGTLVYFVQSIYGVLVTYAIGFLAIPLVRYFWLQERNQKLEQRNGDRQQRAKLLQPPSPPLKAKLEFAQEWATSTVITPADITYRTDQDSLEQEFKRFTPTQGD
;
A
#
# COMPACT_ATOMS: atom_id res chain seq x y z
N MET A 1 -26.92 35.65 -15.44
CA MET A 1 -26.48 35.64 -14.03
C MET A 1 -26.91 34.30 -13.46
N ILE A 2 -26.00 33.34 -13.37
CA ILE A 2 -25.97 32.18 -12.47
C ILE A 2 -24.58 31.58 -12.67
N VAL A 3 -23.83 31.56 -11.58
CA VAL A 3 -22.45 31.14 -11.44
C VAL A 3 -22.42 29.61 -11.46
N ALA A 4 -21.60 29.02 -12.34
CA ALA A 4 -21.26 27.61 -12.26
C ALA A 4 -20.00 27.46 -11.40
N SER A 5 -20.24 27.13 -10.13
CA SER A 5 -19.27 26.58 -9.18
C SER A 5 -19.51 25.07 -9.15
N GLU A 6 -18.48 24.27 -9.48
CA GLU A 6 -18.24 22.87 -9.06
C GLU A 6 -17.12 22.32 -9.98
N GLY A 7 -16.12 21.56 -9.57
CA GLY A 7 -15.86 20.95 -8.28
C GLY A 7 -14.45 20.37 -8.27
N SER A 8 -13.87 20.42 -7.08
CA SER A 8 -12.59 19.90 -6.62
C SER A 8 -12.31 18.44 -7.01
N GLY A 9 -11.21 18.24 -7.74
CA GLY A 9 -10.44 17.01 -7.75
C GLY A 9 -8.97 17.36 -7.47
N MET A 10 -8.45 16.92 -6.32
CA MET A 10 -7.05 17.09 -5.94
C MET A 10 -6.10 16.43 -6.95
N SER A 11 -5.67 17.18 -7.94
CA SER A 11 -4.31 17.13 -8.46
C SER A 11 -3.72 18.50 -8.16
N VAL A 12 -2.59 18.57 -7.47
CA VAL A 12 -1.89 19.85 -7.27
C VAL A 12 -1.56 20.38 -8.67
N ALA A 13 -2.38 21.29 -9.18
CA ALA A 13 -2.18 21.91 -10.47
C ALA A 13 -1.01 22.85 -10.27
N PHE A 14 0.17 22.43 -10.74
CA PHE A 14 1.33 23.29 -10.72
C PHE A 14 0.98 24.62 -11.38
N ASN A 15 1.18 25.72 -10.67
CA ASN A 15 0.88 27.04 -11.22
C ASN A 15 1.91 27.36 -12.33
N PRO A 16 1.50 27.47 -13.61
CA PRO A 16 2.42 27.75 -14.72
C PRO A 16 3.12 29.10 -14.58
N GLN A 17 2.53 30.05 -13.85
CA GLN A 17 3.12 31.35 -13.58
C GLN A 17 4.36 31.22 -12.68
N ILE A 18 4.29 30.39 -11.62
CA ILE A 18 5.43 30.11 -10.73
C ILE A 18 6.57 29.48 -11.52
N MET A 19 6.28 28.50 -12.39
CA MET A 19 7.31 27.84 -13.21
C MET A 19 8.00 28.82 -14.16
N THR A 20 7.25 29.73 -14.77
CA THR A 20 7.79 30.71 -15.71
C THR A 20 8.64 31.75 -14.97
N ALA A 21 8.20 32.21 -13.80
CA ALA A 21 8.98 33.11 -12.96
C ALA A 21 10.30 32.48 -12.50
N VAL A 22 10.29 31.20 -12.10
CA VAL A 22 11.51 30.46 -11.73
C VAL A 22 12.52 30.40 -12.89
N GLU A 23 12.05 30.20 -14.12
CA GLU A 23 12.93 30.16 -15.31
C GLU A 23 13.50 31.54 -15.67
N GLN A 24 12.72 32.60 -15.49
CA GLN A 24 13.16 33.97 -15.75
C GLN A 24 14.18 34.46 -14.72
N LEU A 25 14.13 33.93 -13.50
CA LEU A 25 15.02 34.25 -12.38
C LEU A 25 16.21 33.28 -12.26
N ASP A 26 16.62 32.64 -13.35
CA ASP A 26 17.76 31.69 -13.44
C ASP A 26 17.74 30.55 -12.39
N TYR A 27 16.55 30.03 -12.08
CA TYR A 27 16.35 28.83 -11.26
C TYR A 27 16.78 28.92 -9.79
N VAL A 28 17.24 30.08 -9.32
CA VAL A 28 17.60 30.35 -7.92
C VAL A 28 16.76 31.53 -7.45
N VAL A 29 15.76 31.27 -6.62
CA VAL A 29 14.69 32.24 -6.37
C VAL A 29 14.29 32.35 -4.91
N THR A 30 13.89 33.55 -4.48
CA THR A 30 13.19 33.76 -3.22
C THR A 30 11.67 33.76 -3.42
N VAL A 31 10.92 33.61 -2.32
CA VAL A 31 9.45 33.72 -2.37
C VAL A 31 9.03 35.12 -2.84
N GLY A 32 9.76 36.17 -2.42
CA GLY A 32 9.47 37.56 -2.77
C GLY A 32 9.68 37.86 -4.26
N ASP A 33 10.77 37.35 -4.84
CA ASP A 33 11.06 37.55 -6.27
C ASP A 33 10.00 36.89 -7.15
N VAL A 34 9.60 35.67 -6.81
CA VAL A 34 8.57 34.94 -7.57
C VAL A 34 7.20 35.59 -7.38
N ALA A 35 6.83 36.00 -6.16
CA ALA A 35 5.53 36.61 -5.89
C ALA A 35 5.38 37.95 -6.62
N SER A 36 6.44 38.77 -6.62
CA SER A 36 6.46 40.07 -7.32
C SER A 36 6.46 39.91 -8.84
N GLN A 37 7.25 38.98 -9.38
CA GLN A 37 7.33 38.72 -10.82
C GLN A 37 6.05 38.08 -11.37
N ALA A 38 5.44 37.14 -10.63
CA ALA A 38 4.24 36.42 -11.06
C ALA A 38 2.94 37.15 -10.70
N GLY A 39 2.98 38.16 -9.81
CA GLY A 39 1.79 38.87 -9.32
C GLY A 39 0.90 37.99 -8.42
N LEU A 40 1.51 37.10 -7.63
CA LEU A 40 0.81 36.11 -6.81
C LEU A 40 0.84 36.44 -5.32
N GLU A 41 -0.11 35.90 -4.55
CA GLU A 41 -0.09 35.98 -3.10
C GLU A 41 1.15 35.27 -2.54
N ILE A 42 1.77 35.83 -1.50
CA ILE A 42 2.99 35.29 -0.88
C ILE A 42 2.79 33.85 -0.39
N ASN A 43 1.68 33.57 0.32
CA ASN A 43 1.39 32.23 0.83
C ASN A 43 1.20 31.20 -0.30
N GLN A 44 0.49 31.58 -1.36
CA GLN A 44 0.28 30.71 -2.53
C GLN A 44 1.60 30.45 -3.26
N THR A 45 2.44 31.47 -3.37
CA THR A 45 3.77 31.37 -3.98
C THR A 45 4.68 30.44 -3.17
N GLN A 46 4.70 30.58 -1.85
CA GLN A 46 5.46 29.71 -0.95
C GLN A 46 5.01 28.25 -1.07
N GLN A 47 3.71 27.98 -0.99
CA GLN A 47 3.18 26.63 -1.14
C GLN A 47 3.48 26.04 -2.53
N GLY A 48 3.35 26.86 -3.58
CA GLY A 48 3.66 26.47 -4.95
C GLY A 48 5.13 26.13 -5.15
N LEU A 49 6.05 26.93 -4.61
CA LEU A 49 7.49 26.68 -4.66
C LEU A 49 7.89 25.44 -3.87
N LEU A 50 7.35 25.22 -2.67
CA LEU A 50 7.59 24.01 -1.87
C LEU A 50 7.07 22.76 -2.58
N THR A 51 5.87 22.83 -3.16
CA THR A 51 5.30 21.73 -3.95
C THR A 51 6.19 21.44 -5.14
N LEU A 52 6.58 22.47 -5.90
CA LEU A 52 7.47 22.33 -7.05
C LEU A 52 8.80 21.69 -6.64
N ALA A 53 9.43 22.20 -5.58
CA ALA A 53 10.70 21.69 -5.06
C ALA A 53 10.59 20.23 -4.60
N SER A 54 9.49 19.85 -3.94
CA SER A 54 9.25 18.47 -3.53
C SER A 54 9.13 17.49 -4.71
N GLU A 55 8.70 17.98 -5.86
CA GLU A 55 8.42 17.16 -7.04
C GLU A 55 9.62 17.02 -7.97
N VAL A 56 10.50 18.02 -7.99
CA VAL A 56 11.67 18.11 -8.89
C VAL A 56 13.02 17.98 -8.17
N GLU A 57 13.01 17.59 -6.89
CA GLU A 57 14.21 17.48 -6.05
C GLU A 57 14.97 18.82 -5.95
N GLY A 58 14.23 19.91 -5.74
CA GLY A 58 14.82 21.23 -5.49
C GLY A 58 15.52 21.29 -4.13
N HIS A 59 16.48 22.21 -4.02
CA HIS A 59 17.29 22.41 -2.82
C HIS A 59 16.91 23.70 -2.10
N LEU A 60 17.05 23.71 -0.78
CA LEU A 60 17.00 24.93 0.03
C LEU A 60 18.43 25.42 0.28
N GLN A 61 18.69 26.70 0.02
CA GLN A 61 19.96 27.36 0.31
C GLN A 61 19.74 28.51 1.29
N VAL A 62 20.70 28.70 2.19
CA VAL A 62 20.68 29.78 3.18
C VAL A 62 21.71 30.81 2.76
N ALA A 63 21.28 32.06 2.59
CA ALA A 63 22.17 33.19 2.36
C ALA A 63 22.84 33.62 3.68
N GLU A 64 23.98 34.32 3.60
CA GLU A 64 24.66 34.89 4.79
C GLU A 64 23.76 35.86 5.57
N SER A 65 22.75 36.45 4.92
CA SER A 65 21.72 37.29 5.53
C SER A 65 20.69 36.52 6.36
N GLY A 66 20.70 35.19 6.32
CA GLY A 66 19.68 34.32 6.91
C GLY A 66 18.43 34.16 6.05
N GLU A 67 18.40 34.72 4.84
CA GLU A 67 17.32 34.51 3.88
C GLU A 67 17.41 33.14 3.19
N ILE A 68 16.25 32.60 2.82
CA ILE A 68 16.14 31.25 2.29
C ILE A 68 15.80 31.31 0.80
N VAL A 69 16.60 30.63 0.01
CA VAL A 69 16.53 30.63 -1.45
C VAL A 69 16.24 29.22 -1.94
N PHE A 70 15.36 29.09 -2.92
CA PHE A 70 15.03 27.84 -3.58
C PHE A 70 15.89 27.67 -4.83
N ALA A 71 16.68 26.61 -4.89
CA ALA A 71 17.49 26.26 -6.06
C ALA A 71 16.87 25.07 -6.80
N PHE A 72 16.51 25.30 -8.07
CA PHE A 72 15.85 24.32 -8.93
C PHE A 72 16.81 23.79 -10.01
N PRO A 73 16.68 22.52 -10.43
CA PRO A 73 17.44 22.00 -11.56
C PRO A 73 16.95 22.63 -12.87
N LYS A 74 17.90 22.99 -13.77
CA LYS A 74 17.60 23.63 -15.07
C LYS A 74 16.65 22.83 -15.98
N GLN A 75 16.46 21.53 -15.71
CA GLN A 75 15.62 20.62 -16.49
C GLN A 75 14.33 20.20 -15.77
N PHE A 76 13.86 20.98 -14.78
CA PHE A 76 12.74 20.60 -13.92
C PHE A 76 11.44 20.26 -14.70
N ARG A 77 11.15 20.94 -15.82
CA ARG A 77 9.98 20.62 -16.67
C ARG A 77 10.02 19.19 -17.23
N THR A 78 11.20 18.71 -17.61
CA THR A 78 11.38 17.35 -18.15
C THR A 78 11.21 16.30 -17.06
N ILE A 79 11.72 16.60 -15.85
CA ILE A 79 11.57 15.74 -14.65
C ILE A 79 10.08 15.57 -14.33
N LEU A 80 9.31 16.66 -14.30
CA LEU A 80 7.86 16.63 -14.04
C LEU A 80 7.10 15.81 -15.08
N ARG A 81 7.41 16.00 -16.37
CA ARG A 81 6.73 15.28 -17.46
C ARG A 81 6.95 13.76 -17.34
N ASN A 82 8.20 13.33 -17.12
CA ASN A 82 8.52 11.90 -17.01
C ASN A 82 7.86 11.25 -15.78
N LYS A 83 7.77 11.98 -14.66
CA LYS A 83 7.08 11.52 -13.45
C LYS A 83 5.58 11.34 -13.69
N TYR A 84 4.94 12.28 -14.38
CA TYR A 84 3.51 12.25 -14.68
C TYR A 84 3.09 11.06 -15.55
N TRP A 85 3.86 10.76 -16.60
CA TRP A 85 3.60 9.62 -17.49
C TRP A 85 3.72 8.29 -16.76
N ARG A 86 4.70 8.16 -15.85
CA ARG A 86 4.88 6.96 -15.02
C ARG A 86 3.69 6.74 -14.08
N LEU A 87 3.22 7.79 -13.42
CA LEU A 87 2.10 7.72 -12.46
C LEU A 87 0.78 7.34 -13.14
N ARG A 88 0.46 7.92 -14.31
CA ARG A 88 -0.75 7.57 -15.06
C ARG A 88 -0.71 6.13 -15.59
N PHE A 89 0.43 5.68 -16.08
CA PHE A 89 0.58 4.30 -16.56
C PHE A 89 0.47 3.29 -15.42
N GLN A 90 1.04 3.58 -14.25
CA GLN A 90 0.89 2.76 -13.05
C GLN A 90 -0.57 2.69 -12.56
N SER A 91 -1.28 3.82 -12.53
CA SER A 91 -2.69 3.86 -12.13
C SER A 91 -3.58 3.03 -13.07
N TRP A 92 -3.41 3.18 -14.38
CA TRP A 92 -4.15 2.42 -15.39
C TRP A 92 -3.86 0.91 -15.31
N LEU A 93 -2.59 0.54 -15.17
CA LEU A 93 -2.20 -0.85 -14.94
C LEU A 93 -2.81 -1.39 -13.65
N GLN A 94 -2.74 -0.66 -12.53
CA GLN A 94 -3.22 -1.14 -11.25
C GLN A 94 -4.73 -1.42 -11.24
N SER A 95 -5.54 -0.60 -11.91
CA SER A 95 -6.97 -0.86 -12.09
C SER A 95 -7.24 -2.11 -12.94
N ILE A 96 -6.48 -2.31 -14.03
CA ILE A 96 -6.61 -3.51 -14.88
C ILE A 96 -6.15 -4.76 -14.13
N TRP A 97 -5.04 -4.69 -13.40
CA TRP A 97 -4.51 -5.79 -12.61
C TRP A 97 -5.48 -6.19 -11.49
N GLN A 98 -6.16 -5.24 -10.84
CA GLN A 98 -7.17 -5.55 -9.81
C GLN A 98 -8.35 -6.37 -10.39
N VAL A 99 -8.89 -5.98 -11.54
CA VAL A 99 -9.99 -6.70 -12.20
C VAL A 99 -9.51 -8.05 -12.76
N LEU A 100 -8.31 -8.09 -13.35
CA LEU A 100 -7.72 -9.31 -13.89
C LEU A 100 -7.47 -10.35 -12.79
N PHE A 101 -6.88 -9.94 -11.65
CA PHE A 101 -6.69 -10.83 -10.51
C PHE A 101 -8.02 -11.26 -9.88
N TYR A 102 -9.05 -10.41 -9.91
CA TYR A 102 -10.40 -10.78 -9.47
C TYR A 102 -11.03 -11.87 -10.36
N LEU A 103 -10.93 -11.73 -11.69
CA LEU A 103 -11.44 -12.74 -12.64
C LEU A 103 -10.66 -14.06 -12.58
N ILE A 104 -9.34 -14.00 -12.41
CA ILE A 104 -8.50 -15.19 -12.19
C ILE A 104 -8.85 -15.85 -10.86
N ARG A 105 -9.07 -15.07 -9.80
CA ARG A 105 -9.42 -15.56 -8.46
C ARG A 105 -10.70 -16.39 -8.44
N ILE A 106 -11.72 -16.00 -9.20
CA ILE A 106 -13.02 -16.69 -9.26
C ILE A 106 -12.94 -17.97 -10.08
N SER A 107 -12.27 -17.91 -11.22
CA SER A 107 -12.26 -19.03 -12.17
C SER A 107 -11.29 -20.15 -11.76
N PHE A 108 -10.21 -19.83 -11.03
CA PHE A 108 -9.13 -20.77 -10.76
C PHE A 108 -9.56 -22.01 -9.95
N GLY A 109 -10.26 -21.85 -8.82
CA GLY A 109 -10.65 -22.99 -7.99
C GLY A 109 -11.59 -23.96 -8.71
N ILE A 110 -12.50 -23.42 -9.53
CA ILE A 110 -13.45 -24.22 -10.31
C ILE A 110 -12.72 -24.94 -11.44
N ILE A 111 -11.86 -24.24 -12.17
CA ILE A 111 -11.04 -24.82 -13.24
C ILE A 111 -10.13 -25.93 -12.67
N LEU A 112 -9.58 -25.75 -11.47
CA LEU A 112 -8.77 -26.78 -10.80
C LEU A 112 -9.55 -28.08 -10.64
N ILE A 113 -10.73 -28.02 -10.01
CA ILE A 113 -11.55 -29.20 -9.76
C ILE A 113 -12.00 -29.82 -11.08
N LEU A 114 -12.46 -29.01 -12.03
CA LEU A 114 -12.93 -29.48 -13.32
C LEU A 114 -11.81 -30.14 -14.12
N SER A 115 -10.60 -29.60 -14.07
CA SER A 115 -9.42 -30.16 -14.74
C SER A 115 -9.04 -31.53 -14.18
N ILE A 116 -9.03 -31.68 -12.85
CA ILE A 116 -8.72 -32.96 -12.19
C ILE A 116 -9.79 -34.00 -12.53
N LEU A 117 -11.07 -33.63 -12.44
CA LEU A 117 -12.18 -34.54 -12.75
C LEU A 117 -12.14 -34.98 -14.21
N LEU A 118 -11.95 -34.04 -15.14
CA LEU A 118 -11.87 -34.32 -16.57
C LEU A 118 -10.70 -35.25 -16.90
N MET A 119 -9.53 -35.03 -16.30
CA MET A 119 -8.38 -35.93 -16.49
C MET A 119 -8.63 -37.33 -15.92
N LEU A 120 -9.25 -37.43 -14.74
CA LEU A 120 -9.60 -38.73 -14.14
C LEU A 120 -10.58 -39.51 -15.01
N VAL A 121 -11.65 -38.87 -15.49
CA VAL A 121 -12.64 -39.50 -16.38
C VAL A 121 -11.99 -39.96 -17.69
N ALA A 122 -11.12 -39.15 -18.27
CA ALA A 122 -10.39 -39.53 -19.49
C ALA A 122 -9.44 -40.72 -19.26
N ILE A 123 -8.69 -40.72 -18.16
CA ILE A 123 -7.81 -41.85 -17.79
C ILE A 123 -8.63 -43.14 -17.63
N ILE A 124 -9.74 -43.09 -16.89
CA ILE A 124 -10.62 -44.25 -16.69
C ILE A 124 -11.19 -44.75 -18.02
N ALA A 125 -11.65 -43.85 -18.89
CA ALA A 125 -12.17 -44.20 -20.21
C ALA A 125 -11.11 -44.92 -21.07
N ILE A 126 -9.86 -44.42 -21.07
CA ILE A 126 -8.76 -45.06 -21.78
C ILE A 126 -8.46 -46.46 -21.20
N ILE A 127 -8.44 -46.60 -19.88
CA ILE A 127 -8.20 -47.90 -19.23
C ILE A 127 -9.29 -48.92 -19.61
N ILE A 128 -10.56 -48.52 -19.58
CA ILE A 128 -11.68 -49.39 -19.97
C ILE A 128 -11.54 -49.81 -21.44
N ALA A 129 -11.25 -48.87 -22.33
CA ALA A 129 -11.10 -49.15 -23.75
C ALA A 129 -9.93 -50.11 -24.03
N VAL A 130 -8.79 -49.94 -23.36
CA VAL A 130 -7.64 -50.83 -23.47
C VAL A 130 -7.97 -52.24 -22.96
N ASN A 131 -8.66 -52.35 -21.82
CA ASN A 131 -9.03 -53.64 -21.23
C ASN A 131 -10.16 -54.36 -21.99
N SER A 132 -11.02 -53.62 -22.70
CA SER A 132 -12.11 -54.20 -23.51
C SER A 132 -11.64 -54.97 -24.76
N LYS A 133 -10.33 -54.97 -25.07
CA LYS A 133 -9.72 -55.81 -26.11
C LYS A 133 -9.34 -57.22 -25.63
N SER A 134 -9.50 -57.55 -24.34
CA SER A 134 -9.37 -58.93 -23.85
C SER A 134 -10.74 -59.47 -23.45
N ASP A 135 -11.37 -60.17 -24.39
CA ASP A 135 -12.55 -61.06 -24.32
C ASP A 135 -13.71 -60.81 -23.33
N ASN A 136 -14.88 -61.05 -23.93
CA ASN A 136 -16.25 -61.05 -23.47
C ASN A 136 -16.56 -61.59 -22.06
N ASP A 137 -17.67 -61.04 -21.54
CA ASP A 137 -18.59 -61.60 -20.54
C ASP A 137 -18.13 -61.67 -19.08
N ASN A 138 -18.35 -60.58 -18.35
CA ASN A 138 -19.14 -60.69 -17.11
C ASN A 138 -19.77 -59.35 -16.71
N ASP A 139 -21.10 -59.39 -16.66
CA ASP A 139 -21.95 -58.35 -16.10
C ASP A 139 -21.63 -58.19 -14.60
N GLY A 140 -20.88 -57.14 -14.28
CA GLY A 140 -20.39 -56.83 -12.95
C GLY A 140 -20.81 -55.44 -12.54
N GLY A 141 -22.09 -55.25 -12.27
CA GLY A 141 -22.66 -54.00 -11.78
C GLY A 141 -21.82 -53.38 -10.66
N PHE A 142 -21.37 -52.15 -10.89
CA PHE A 142 -20.60 -51.35 -9.95
C PHE A 142 -21.48 -50.97 -8.74
N LYS A 143 -21.36 -51.71 -7.63
CA LYS A 143 -21.97 -51.35 -6.36
C LYS A 143 -21.06 -50.39 -5.61
N PHE A 144 -21.52 -49.15 -5.44
CA PHE A 144 -21.01 -48.24 -4.42
C PHE A 144 -21.35 -48.80 -3.03
N SER A 145 -20.41 -49.53 -2.41
CA SER A 145 -20.43 -49.75 -0.97
C SER A 145 -19.69 -48.60 -0.31
N GLY A 146 -20.45 -47.62 0.20
CA GLY A 146 -19.96 -46.74 1.25
C GLY A 146 -19.81 -47.54 2.52
N ASP A 147 -18.58 -47.91 2.86
CA ASP A 147 -18.23 -48.35 4.21
C ASP A 147 -17.39 -47.26 4.86
N GLY A 148 -17.95 -46.69 5.91
CA GLY A 148 -17.29 -45.73 6.75
C GLY A 148 -16.46 -46.47 7.79
N ASN A 149 -15.15 -46.22 7.81
CA ASN A 149 -14.43 -46.36 9.06
C ASN A 149 -13.49 -45.17 9.29
N ARG A 150 -13.74 -44.54 10.44
CA ARG A 150 -13.02 -43.38 10.97
C ARG A 150 -11.63 -43.83 11.43
N GLY A 151 -10.61 -43.10 11.00
CA GLY A 151 -9.24 -43.27 11.48
C GLY A 151 -8.38 -42.03 11.22
N GLY A 152 -8.51 -41.03 12.11
CA GLY A 152 -7.52 -40.00 12.44
C GLY A 152 -6.67 -39.37 11.33
N GLY A 153 -7.09 -38.19 10.85
CA GLY A 153 -6.25 -37.26 10.10
C GLY A 153 -7.08 -36.08 9.63
N GLY A 154 -6.65 -34.85 9.94
CA GLY A 154 -7.42 -33.60 9.75
C GLY A 154 -8.15 -33.52 8.40
N GLY A 155 -9.46 -33.75 8.43
CA GLY A 155 -10.31 -33.76 7.26
C GLY A 155 -10.76 -32.35 6.90
N ILE A 156 -10.51 -31.98 5.65
CA ILE A 156 -11.00 -30.74 5.05
C ILE A 156 -12.44 -31.01 4.60
N PHE A 157 -13.41 -30.44 5.30
CA PHE A 157 -14.83 -30.55 4.96
C PHE A 157 -15.16 -29.58 3.81
N PHE A 158 -15.76 -30.09 2.74
CA PHE A 158 -16.14 -29.32 1.54
C PHE A 158 -17.66 -29.13 1.53
N TRP A 159 -18.16 -27.88 1.52
CA TRP A 159 -19.60 -27.58 1.46
C TRP A 159 -19.96 -26.72 0.23
N PRO A 160 -21.00 -27.06 -0.57
CA PRO A 160 -21.37 -26.30 -1.78
C PRO A 160 -21.78 -24.84 -1.55
N GLY A 161 -22.16 -24.47 -0.32
CA GLY A 161 -22.47 -23.07 0.03
C GLY A 161 -21.26 -22.13 0.08
N ASP A 162 -20.04 -22.68 0.01
CA ASP A 162 -18.78 -21.92 0.04
C ASP A 162 -18.53 -21.08 -1.23
N ILE A 163 -19.33 -21.30 -2.27
CA ILE A 163 -19.25 -20.59 -3.55
C ILE A 163 -19.91 -19.20 -3.45
N PHE A 164 -20.92 -19.02 -2.59
CA PHE A 164 -21.77 -17.82 -2.57
C PHE A 164 -21.10 -16.56 -2.00
N TRP A 165 -20.08 -16.72 -1.15
CA TRP A 165 -19.28 -15.59 -0.64
C TRP A 165 -18.37 -14.97 -1.73
N LEU A 166 -18.04 -15.71 -2.79
CA LEU A 166 -17.27 -15.22 -3.95
C LEU A 166 -18.07 -14.25 -4.85
N LEU A 167 -19.41 -14.23 -4.73
CA LEU A 167 -20.31 -13.36 -5.50
C LEU A 167 -20.58 -12.00 -4.84
N SER A 168 -20.03 -11.72 -3.65
CA SER A 168 -20.28 -10.47 -2.92
C SER A 168 -19.35 -9.35 -3.41
N PRO A 169 -19.87 -8.20 -3.91
CA PRO A 169 -19.06 -7.13 -4.52
C PRO A 169 -18.11 -6.39 -3.56
N ASP A 170 -18.27 -6.54 -2.24
CA ASP A 170 -17.61 -5.69 -1.23
C ASP A 170 -16.72 -6.44 -0.23
N GLY A 171 -16.20 -7.61 -0.58
CA GLY A 171 -15.36 -8.45 0.30
C GLY A 171 -14.00 -7.88 0.72
N GLY A 172 -13.65 -6.65 0.32
CA GLY A 172 -12.37 -5.98 0.65
C GLY A 172 -12.50 -4.70 1.49
N ARG A 173 -13.72 -4.22 1.81
CA ARG A 173 -13.92 -2.95 2.53
C ARG A 173 -14.33 -3.08 3.99
N GLN A 174 -14.25 -4.27 4.57
CA GLN A 174 -14.36 -4.35 6.03
C GLN A 174 -13.00 -4.04 6.65
N LYS A 175 -12.84 -2.77 7.07
CA LYS A 175 -12.21 -2.49 8.37
C LYS A 175 -12.82 -3.50 9.33
N ARG A 176 -12.10 -4.60 9.61
CA ARG A 176 -12.45 -5.51 10.70
C ARG A 176 -12.21 -4.70 11.96
N ASP A 177 -13.27 -4.02 12.39
CA ASP A 177 -13.37 -3.42 13.70
C ASP A 177 -13.01 -4.50 14.71
N LYS A 178 -11.89 -4.26 15.37
CA LYS A 178 -11.27 -5.14 16.33
C LYS A 178 -12.05 -5.02 17.63
N LYS A 179 -13.28 -5.53 17.66
CA LYS A 179 -14.08 -5.66 18.87
C LYS A 179 -14.70 -7.06 18.94
N ARG A 180 -14.07 -7.87 19.81
CA ARG A 180 -14.60 -9.02 20.55
C ARG A 180 -15.25 -10.14 19.73
N SER A 181 -14.56 -11.28 19.62
CA SER A 181 -15.06 -12.61 20.05
C SER A 181 -14.17 -13.72 19.47
N ASP A 182 -13.68 -14.52 20.40
CA ASP A 182 -13.25 -15.91 20.32
C ASP A 182 -11.97 -16.40 19.63
N LYS A 183 -11.17 -17.04 20.49
CA LYS A 183 -10.13 -18.02 20.23
C LYS A 183 -10.73 -19.20 19.47
N ASN A 184 -10.79 -19.11 18.15
CA ASN A 184 -10.50 -20.25 17.31
C ASN A 184 -9.71 -19.76 16.11
N LYS A 185 -8.64 -20.49 15.80
CA LYS A 185 -7.82 -20.24 14.62
C LYS A 185 -8.77 -20.31 13.42
N ASN A 186 -9.10 -19.17 12.83
CA ASN A 186 -9.78 -19.13 11.53
C ASN A 186 -8.84 -19.73 10.51
N GLU A 187 -8.86 -21.05 10.41
CA GLU A 187 -8.28 -21.78 9.30
C GLU A 187 -9.05 -21.35 8.06
N LEU A 188 -8.33 -20.81 7.06
CA LEU A 188 -8.93 -20.39 5.80
C LEU A 188 -9.72 -21.57 5.21
N ASN A 189 -10.80 -21.31 4.48
CA ASN A 189 -11.45 -22.39 3.75
C ASN A 189 -10.45 -23.02 2.74
N PHE A 190 -10.61 -24.27 2.34
CA PHE A 190 -9.71 -24.98 1.42
C PHE A 190 -9.37 -24.18 0.16
N LEU A 191 -10.40 -23.67 -0.54
CA LEU A 191 -10.20 -22.87 -1.75
C LEU A 191 -9.54 -21.52 -1.43
N GLU A 192 -9.85 -20.93 -0.28
CA GLU A 192 -9.20 -19.71 0.20
C GLU A 192 -7.73 -19.96 0.57
N ALA A 193 -7.40 -21.14 1.10
CA ALA A 193 -6.04 -21.55 1.41
C ALA A 193 -5.24 -21.85 0.14
N ILE A 194 -5.83 -22.50 -0.87
CA ILE A 194 -5.20 -22.68 -2.20
C ILE A 194 -5.00 -21.32 -2.87
N PHE A 195 -5.99 -20.44 -2.83
CA PHE A 195 -5.89 -19.09 -3.38
C PHE A 195 -4.78 -18.30 -2.69
N SER A 196 -4.77 -18.26 -1.36
CA SER A 196 -3.74 -17.62 -0.54
C SER A 196 -2.36 -18.23 -0.84
N PHE A 197 -2.27 -19.55 -0.99
CA PHE A 197 -1.04 -20.25 -1.36
C PHE A 197 -0.54 -19.82 -2.74
N LEU A 198 -1.41 -19.69 -3.74
CA LEU A 198 -1.05 -19.43 -5.12
C LEU A 198 -0.80 -17.95 -5.46
N PHE A 199 -1.61 -17.04 -4.89
CA PHE A 199 -1.57 -15.61 -5.21
C PHE A 199 -1.15 -14.72 -4.04
N GLY A 200 -1.26 -15.21 -2.79
CA GLY A 200 -1.02 -14.43 -1.59
C GLY A 200 -2.24 -13.61 -1.15
N ASP A 201 -2.06 -12.81 -0.10
CA ASP A 201 -3.15 -12.14 0.62
C ASP A 201 -3.21 -10.62 0.43
N GLY A 202 -2.50 -10.09 -0.58
CA GLY A 202 -2.42 -8.65 -0.85
C GLY A 202 -1.24 -7.94 -0.16
N ASN A 203 -1.18 -6.62 -0.33
CA ASN A 203 -0.08 -5.80 0.20
C ASN A 203 -0.31 -5.49 1.70
N PRO A 204 0.57 -5.92 2.62
CA PRO A 204 0.39 -5.65 4.05
C PRO A 204 0.62 -4.18 4.45
N ASN A 205 1.11 -3.36 3.53
CA ASN A 205 1.52 -1.96 3.73
C ASN A 205 0.75 -1.00 2.80
N GLU A 206 -0.50 -1.30 2.40
CA GLU A 206 -1.31 -0.39 1.57
C GLU A 206 -1.58 0.95 2.26
N ASP A 207 -1.75 0.92 3.59
CA ASP A 207 -2.00 2.09 4.43
C ASP A 207 -0.72 2.80 4.91
N LEU A 208 0.45 2.40 4.39
CA LEU A 208 1.72 2.89 4.89
C LEU A 208 1.93 4.39 4.65
N GLU A 209 1.52 4.88 3.48
CA GLU A 209 1.64 6.29 3.16
C GLU A 209 0.72 7.13 4.08
N GLU A 210 -0.53 6.72 4.24
CA GLU A 210 -1.46 7.38 5.17
C GLU A 210 -0.89 7.41 6.60
N LYS A 211 -0.38 6.27 7.08
CA LYS A 211 0.28 6.18 8.38
C LYS A 211 1.51 7.06 8.50
N ARG A 212 2.33 7.16 7.45
CA ARG A 212 3.51 8.04 7.42
C ARG A 212 3.09 9.47 7.72
N TRP A 213 2.11 9.97 6.99
CA TRP A 213 1.66 11.35 7.13
C TRP A 213 0.97 11.60 8.47
N GLN A 214 0.15 10.66 8.95
CA GLN A 214 -0.44 10.75 10.30
C GLN A 214 0.63 10.77 11.40
N THR A 215 1.67 9.93 11.27
CA THR A 215 2.77 9.87 12.24
C THR A 215 3.62 11.13 12.20
N LEU A 216 3.94 11.67 11.02
CA LEU A 216 4.66 12.93 10.86
C LEU A 216 3.88 14.11 11.43
N GLY A 217 2.58 14.22 11.15
CA GLY A 217 1.74 15.27 11.74
C GLY A 217 1.66 15.16 13.27
N SER A 218 1.65 13.92 13.81
CA SER A 218 1.67 13.68 15.26
C SER A 218 3.02 14.02 15.88
N LEU A 219 4.12 13.71 15.20
CA LEU A 219 5.48 14.09 15.59
C LEU A 219 5.62 15.62 15.66
N ILE A 220 5.18 16.34 14.62
CA ILE A 220 5.26 17.80 14.57
C ILE A 220 4.45 18.41 15.72
N ARG A 221 3.21 17.95 15.93
CA ARG A 221 2.39 18.39 17.08
C ARG A 221 3.04 18.10 18.43
N HIS A 222 3.60 16.91 18.60
CA HIS A 222 4.24 16.52 19.86
C HIS A 222 5.45 17.42 20.19
N ASN A 223 6.11 17.98 19.17
CA ASN A 223 7.20 18.95 19.34
C ASN A 223 6.71 20.42 19.26
N GLY A 224 5.42 20.71 19.48
CA GLY A 224 4.88 22.07 19.47
C GLY A 224 5.02 22.79 18.13
N GLY A 225 4.93 22.05 17.03
CA GLY A 225 4.94 22.61 15.68
C GLY A 225 6.31 23.07 15.18
N ALA A 226 7.42 22.74 15.84
CA ALA A 226 8.77 22.99 15.34
C ALA A 226 9.61 21.71 15.45
N ILE A 227 10.31 21.34 14.37
CA ILE A 227 11.15 20.14 14.33
C ILE A 227 12.44 20.38 13.53
N ALA A 228 13.48 19.61 13.85
CA ALA A 228 14.64 19.45 13.00
C ALA A 228 14.41 18.36 11.94
N ALA A 229 15.08 18.42 10.79
CA ALA A 229 14.92 17.43 9.71
C ALA A 229 15.23 16.00 10.20
N GLU A 230 16.21 15.85 11.08
CA GLU A 230 16.66 14.59 11.65
C GLU A 230 15.55 13.88 12.45
N GLN A 231 14.62 14.64 13.05
CA GLN A 231 13.48 14.07 13.76
C GLN A 231 12.46 13.44 12.79
N ALA A 232 12.31 13.99 11.58
CA ALA A 232 11.41 13.46 10.55
C ALA A 232 12.04 12.31 9.75
N ALA A 233 13.37 12.25 9.66
CA ALA A 233 14.12 11.29 8.84
C ALA A 233 13.76 9.80 9.08
N PRO A 234 13.45 9.32 10.31
CA PRO A 234 13.02 7.93 10.55
C PRO A 234 11.69 7.52 9.90
N TYR A 235 10.89 8.48 9.43
CA TYR A 235 9.57 8.24 8.83
C TYR A 235 9.57 8.39 7.29
N LEU A 236 10.67 8.87 6.72
CA LEU A 236 10.80 9.19 5.30
C LEU A 236 11.62 8.13 4.56
N ASP A 237 11.30 7.90 3.29
CA ASP A 237 11.93 6.85 2.48
C ASP A 237 13.10 7.36 1.65
N ASN A 238 13.05 8.61 1.19
CA ASN A 238 13.99 9.17 0.22
C ASN A 238 15.26 9.74 0.86
N VAL A 239 15.63 9.36 2.09
CA VAL A 239 16.83 9.89 2.75
C VAL A 239 18.07 9.13 2.23
N THR A 240 18.66 9.67 1.17
CA THR A 240 19.92 9.19 0.57
C THR A 240 21.13 9.89 1.21
N LYS A 241 22.36 9.51 0.85
CA LYS A 241 23.55 10.26 1.29
C LYS A 241 23.56 11.68 0.73
N PHE A 242 23.11 11.88 -0.51
CA PHE A 242 23.23 13.16 -1.21
C PHE A 242 22.29 14.24 -0.69
N ASN A 243 21.06 13.87 -0.33
CA ASN A 243 20.09 14.83 0.22
C ASN A 243 20.07 14.88 1.74
N ARG A 244 20.87 14.05 2.43
CA ARG A 244 20.95 14.09 3.89
C ARG A 244 21.61 15.39 4.35
N ASP A 245 22.68 15.79 3.67
CA ASP A 245 23.49 16.95 4.04
C ASP A 245 22.74 18.27 3.74
N ASN A 246 21.92 18.29 2.67
CA ASN A 246 21.11 19.45 2.28
C ASN A 246 19.70 19.45 2.89
N GLU A 247 19.34 18.41 3.64
CA GLU A 247 18.03 18.25 4.28
C GLU A 247 16.80 18.23 3.34
N ASP A 248 17.00 18.14 2.01
CA ASP A 248 15.92 18.24 1.00
C ASP A 248 14.78 17.23 1.20
N TYR A 249 15.06 16.12 1.89
CA TYR A 249 14.08 15.10 2.21
C TYR A 249 12.90 15.62 3.07
N ILE A 250 13.04 16.77 3.74
CA ILE A 250 11.98 17.41 4.52
C ILE A 250 11.00 18.22 3.67
N ILE A 251 11.38 18.63 2.45
CA ILE A 251 10.58 19.53 1.60
C ILE A 251 9.16 18.99 1.34
N PRO A 252 8.93 17.69 1.07
CA PRO A 252 7.58 17.15 0.96
C PRO A 252 6.74 17.30 2.24
N VAL A 253 7.37 17.29 3.42
CA VAL A 253 6.70 17.51 4.70
C VAL A 253 6.28 18.98 4.83
N LEU A 254 7.16 19.91 4.44
CA LEU A 254 6.86 21.35 4.40
C LEU A 254 5.70 21.65 3.47
N ALA A 255 5.74 21.10 2.24
CA ALA A 255 4.66 21.28 1.26
C ALA A 255 3.32 20.74 1.78
N ARG A 256 3.32 19.59 2.46
CA ARG A 256 2.08 18.94 2.92
C ARG A 256 1.45 19.60 4.14
N PHE A 257 2.26 20.06 5.09
CA PHE A 257 1.79 20.64 6.36
C PHE A 257 1.90 22.15 6.42
N ASN A 258 2.18 22.81 5.29
CA ASN A 258 2.36 24.25 5.19
C ASN A 258 3.44 24.77 6.15
N GLY A 259 4.56 24.05 6.23
CA GLY A 259 5.70 24.44 7.04
C GLY A 259 6.66 25.35 6.28
N TYR A 260 7.52 26.04 7.02
CA TYR A 260 8.61 26.82 6.44
C TYR A 260 9.92 26.61 7.22
N PRO A 261 11.06 26.71 6.52
CA PRO A 261 12.37 26.66 7.16
C PRO A 261 12.69 27.98 7.89
N GLN A 262 13.42 27.89 8.99
CA GLN A 262 13.93 28.99 9.78
C GLN A 262 15.41 28.73 10.07
N VAL A 263 16.24 29.77 9.96
CA VAL A 263 17.69 29.67 10.13
C VAL A 263 18.07 30.04 11.57
N SER A 264 18.90 29.22 12.20
CA SER A 264 19.49 29.51 13.51
C SER A 264 20.65 30.51 13.39
N PRO A 265 21.06 31.18 14.49
CA PRO A 265 22.25 32.02 14.48
C PRO A 265 23.54 31.28 14.08
N SER A 266 23.56 29.95 14.20
CA SER A 266 24.66 29.08 13.78
C SER A 266 24.59 28.67 12.30
N GLY A 267 23.55 29.07 11.56
CA GLY A 267 23.33 28.70 10.16
C GLY A 267 22.64 27.34 9.95
N GLU A 268 22.10 26.74 11.01
CA GLU A 268 21.36 25.47 10.92
C GLU A 268 19.89 25.70 10.62
N LEU A 269 19.26 24.77 9.90
CA LEU A 269 17.84 24.84 9.54
C LEU A 269 16.96 24.12 10.57
N ILE A 270 15.92 24.80 11.04
CA ILE A 270 14.77 24.18 11.70
C ILE A 270 13.52 24.42 10.86
N TYR A 271 12.46 23.66 11.12
CA TYR A 271 11.23 23.72 10.34
C TYR A 271 10.04 23.94 11.26
N THR A 272 9.30 25.00 11.00
CA THR A 272 8.14 25.41 11.80
C THR A 272 6.85 25.17 11.02
N PHE A 273 5.78 24.86 11.74
CA PHE A 273 4.48 24.43 11.21
C PHE A 273 3.36 25.11 12.00
N PRO A 274 3.05 26.39 11.73
CA PRO A 274 2.08 27.15 12.51
C PRO A 274 0.69 26.51 12.56
N ASN A 275 0.24 25.93 11.45
CA ASN A 275 -1.05 25.25 11.33
C ASN A 275 -1.17 24.00 12.22
N LEU A 276 -0.06 23.49 12.77
CA LEU A 276 -0.03 22.35 13.68
C LEU A 276 0.22 22.74 15.15
N GLN A 277 0.39 24.04 15.45
CA GLN A 277 0.58 24.58 16.81
C GLN A 277 -0.74 24.80 17.55
N VAL A 278 -1.86 24.93 16.82
CA VAL A 278 -3.17 25.23 17.38
C VAL A 278 -4.09 24.00 17.35
N SER A 279 -4.77 23.71 18.47
CA SER A 279 -5.74 22.61 18.56
C SER A 279 -6.99 23.03 19.34
N ALA A 280 -8.18 22.64 18.86
CA ALA A 280 -9.46 22.87 19.53
C ALA A 280 -9.74 21.87 20.68
N GLN A 281 -8.89 20.88 20.85
CA GLN A 281 -8.99 19.89 21.92
C GLN A 281 -7.60 19.42 22.32
N GLU A 282 -7.39 19.26 23.63
CA GLU A 282 -6.24 18.56 24.18
C GLU A 282 -6.37 17.07 23.85
N ARG A 283 -5.56 16.59 22.91
CA ARG A 283 -5.51 15.16 22.57
C ARG A 283 -4.47 14.50 23.45
N GLN A 284 -4.84 13.36 24.05
CA GLN A 284 -3.90 12.52 24.78
C GLN A 284 -2.69 12.17 23.90
N SER A 285 -1.48 12.35 24.46
CA SER A 285 -0.22 12.05 23.78
C SER A 285 -0.25 10.60 23.27
N THR A 286 -0.29 10.46 21.94
CA THR A 286 -0.19 9.14 21.31
C THR A 286 1.26 8.71 21.40
N THR A 287 1.51 7.49 21.85
CA THR A 287 2.86 6.93 21.87
C THR A 287 3.43 6.90 20.45
N LEU A 288 4.41 7.77 20.20
CA LEU A 288 5.06 7.85 18.89
C LEU A 288 5.97 6.63 18.72
N SER A 289 5.76 5.87 17.65
CA SER A 289 6.72 4.86 17.24
C SER A 289 8.03 5.53 16.86
N ALA A 290 9.17 5.02 17.32
CA ALA A 290 10.49 5.62 17.05
C ALA A 290 10.83 5.76 15.55
N TYR A 291 10.24 4.93 14.68
CA TYR A 291 10.41 5.00 13.23
C TYR A 291 9.23 4.34 12.51
N LEU A 292 9.06 4.63 11.22
CA LEU A 292 8.04 4.00 10.38
C LEU A 292 8.44 2.56 10.04
N ARG A 293 7.67 1.58 10.48
CA ARG A 293 7.96 0.16 10.26
C ARG A 293 7.07 -0.45 9.18
N GLU A 294 7.69 -0.92 8.11
CA GLU A 294 7.05 -1.78 7.11
C GLU A 294 6.84 -3.18 7.66
N LYS A 295 5.68 -3.77 7.35
CA LYS A 295 5.38 -5.17 7.67
C LYS A 295 5.93 -6.10 6.58
N PRO A 296 6.61 -7.20 6.94
CA PRO A 296 7.09 -8.15 5.94
C PRO A 296 5.92 -8.79 5.20
N TRP A 297 6.13 -9.08 3.93
CA TRP A 297 5.17 -9.81 3.13
C TRP A 297 5.14 -11.26 3.58
N LYS A 298 3.97 -11.72 4.00
CA LYS A 298 3.75 -13.13 4.30
C LYS A 298 3.52 -13.87 2.98
N PHE A 299 4.12 -15.05 2.85
CA PHE A 299 3.87 -15.89 1.69
C PHE A 299 2.39 -16.20 1.59
N SER A 300 1.80 -16.78 2.63
CA SER A 300 0.37 -17.07 2.68
C SER A 300 -0.09 -17.16 4.14
N GLN A 301 -1.31 -16.69 4.40
CA GLN A 301 -2.03 -16.84 5.65
C GLN A 301 -2.49 -18.27 5.93
N ALA A 302 -2.43 -19.17 4.95
CA ALA A 302 -2.77 -20.57 5.11
C ALA A 302 -1.88 -21.25 6.17
N SER A 303 -2.47 -22.20 6.89
CA SER A 303 -1.74 -23.02 7.87
C SER A 303 -0.69 -23.89 7.18
N SER A 304 0.30 -24.38 7.94
CA SER A 304 1.33 -25.28 7.38
C SER A 304 0.71 -26.54 6.77
N GLY A 305 -0.32 -27.11 7.40
CA GLY A 305 -1.05 -28.27 6.86
C GLY A 305 -1.77 -27.95 5.55
N GLN A 306 -2.41 -26.78 5.47
CA GLN A 306 -3.09 -26.34 4.24
C GLN A 306 -2.11 -26.09 3.08
N LYS A 307 -0.92 -25.55 3.37
CA LYS A 307 0.14 -25.38 2.36
C LYS A 307 0.62 -26.73 1.83
N ILE A 308 0.85 -27.70 2.72
CA ILE A 308 1.24 -29.07 2.33
C ILE A 308 0.13 -29.71 1.49
N ALA A 309 -1.13 -29.57 1.89
CA ALA A 309 -2.26 -30.10 1.13
C ALA A 309 -2.37 -29.47 -0.27
N ALA A 310 -2.17 -28.15 -0.40
CA ALA A 310 -2.14 -27.47 -1.69
C ALA A 310 -0.99 -27.99 -2.57
N ILE A 311 0.22 -28.14 -2.02
CA ILE A 311 1.37 -28.71 -2.74
C ILE A 311 1.08 -30.16 -3.18
N ALA A 312 0.53 -30.97 -2.29
CA ALA A 312 0.16 -32.35 -2.59
C ALA A 312 -0.89 -32.44 -3.71
N LEU A 313 -1.93 -31.59 -3.66
CA LEU A 313 -2.95 -31.50 -4.70
C LEU A 313 -2.33 -31.09 -6.04
N GLY A 314 -1.45 -30.09 -6.06
CA GLY A 314 -0.72 -29.69 -7.26
C GLY A 314 0.17 -30.81 -7.81
N GLY A 315 0.83 -31.56 -6.93
CA GLY A 315 1.62 -32.75 -7.30
C GLY A 315 0.77 -33.84 -7.93
N VAL A 316 -0.37 -34.18 -7.32
CA VAL A 316 -1.33 -35.15 -7.89
C VAL A 316 -1.84 -34.67 -9.25
N ASN A 317 -2.20 -33.39 -9.37
CA ASN A 317 -2.67 -32.80 -10.63
C ASN A 317 -1.62 -32.92 -11.75
N LEU A 318 -0.35 -32.66 -11.44
CA LEU A 318 0.76 -32.80 -12.38
C LEU A 318 0.99 -34.28 -12.77
N ILE A 319 0.94 -35.21 -11.81
CA ILE A 319 1.08 -36.64 -12.08
C ILE A 319 -0.06 -37.13 -12.99
N LEU A 320 -1.30 -36.71 -12.74
CA LEU A 320 -2.45 -37.04 -13.60
C LEU A 320 -2.24 -36.50 -15.02
N ALA A 321 -1.81 -35.25 -15.16
CA ALA A 321 -1.55 -34.64 -16.46
C ALA A 321 -0.42 -35.35 -17.24
N LEU A 322 0.66 -35.76 -16.57
CA LEU A 322 1.75 -36.51 -17.19
C LEU A 322 1.31 -37.93 -17.58
N SER A 323 0.61 -38.63 -16.69
CA SER A 323 0.11 -39.99 -16.92
C SER A 323 -0.88 -40.02 -18.10
N LEU A 324 -1.81 -39.07 -18.14
CA LEU A 324 -2.73 -38.88 -19.25
C LEU A 324 -1.98 -38.61 -20.55
N GLY A 325 -0.91 -37.80 -20.53
CA GLY A 325 -0.09 -37.55 -21.70
C GLY A 325 0.57 -38.79 -22.28
N VAL A 326 1.13 -39.63 -21.40
CA VAL A 326 1.69 -40.93 -21.81
C VAL A 326 0.59 -41.81 -22.41
N MET A 327 -0.58 -41.90 -21.77
CA MET A 327 -1.69 -42.71 -22.26
C MET A 327 -2.25 -42.21 -23.61
N LEU A 328 -2.43 -40.90 -23.78
CA LEU A 328 -2.89 -40.31 -25.04
C LEU A 328 -1.88 -40.54 -26.17
N LYS A 329 -0.58 -40.48 -25.88
CA LYS A 329 0.46 -40.75 -26.89
C LYS A 329 0.50 -42.22 -27.29
N THR A 330 0.33 -43.14 -26.33
CA THR A 330 0.42 -44.58 -26.57
C THR A 330 -0.86 -45.14 -27.21
N TYR A 331 -2.04 -44.68 -26.77
CA TYR A 331 -3.33 -45.29 -27.12
C TYR A 331 -4.23 -44.36 -27.95
N GLY A 332 -3.92 -43.07 -28.02
CA GLY A 332 -4.83 -42.05 -28.58
C GLY A 332 -4.99 -42.07 -30.11
N ALA A 333 -4.08 -42.71 -30.85
CA ALA A 333 -4.17 -42.81 -32.32
C ALA A 333 -4.76 -44.15 -32.81
N GLU A 334 -4.86 -45.16 -31.93
CA GLU A 334 -5.16 -46.55 -32.32
C GLU A 334 -6.50 -47.08 -31.77
N LEU A 335 -7.16 -46.32 -30.89
CA LEU A 335 -8.42 -46.70 -30.25
C LEU A 335 -9.49 -45.65 -30.56
N ASP A 336 -10.71 -46.11 -30.86
CA ASP A 336 -11.90 -45.25 -30.96
C ASP A 336 -12.36 -44.89 -29.53
N LEU A 337 -11.60 -44.02 -28.86
CA LEU A 337 -11.70 -43.73 -27.42
C LEU A 337 -12.92 -42.86 -27.04
N GLY A 338 -13.87 -42.68 -27.95
CA GLY A 338 -15.06 -41.86 -27.74
C GLY A 338 -14.79 -40.34 -27.78
N THR A 339 -15.87 -39.58 -27.96
CA THR A 339 -15.83 -38.11 -28.18
C THR A 339 -15.17 -37.33 -27.04
N LEU A 340 -15.28 -37.81 -25.81
CA LEU A 340 -14.70 -37.17 -24.62
C LEU A 340 -13.17 -37.19 -24.68
N VAL A 341 -12.54 -38.31 -25.05
CA VAL A 341 -11.08 -38.45 -25.03
C VAL A 341 -10.43 -37.58 -26.11
N TYR A 342 -11.05 -37.48 -27.29
CA TYR A 342 -10.61 -36.54 -28.33
C TYR A 342 -10.70 -35.08 -27.88
N PHE A 343 -11.77 -34.71 -27.16
CA PHE A 343 -11.86 -33.38 -26.56
C PHE A 343 -10.72 -33.13 -25.57
N VAL A 344 -10.47 -34.07 -24.65
CA VAL A 344 -9.37 -33.96 -23.68
C VAL A 344 -8.01 -33.86 -24.37
N GLN A 345 -7.78 -34.62 -25.44
CA GLN A 345 -6.56 -34.54 -26.24
C GLN A 345 -6.37 -33.14 -26.85
N SER A 346 -7.45 -32.51 -27.33
CA SER A 346 -7.38 -31.16 -27.92
C SER A 346 -7.00 -30.07 -26.89
N ILE A 347 -7.39 -30.24 -25.62
CA ILE A 347 -7.09 -29.28 -24.54
C ILE A 347 -5.91 -29.73 -23.66
N TYR A 348 -5.25 -30.84 -24.00
CA TYR A 348 -4.20 -31.45 -23.18
C TYR A 348 -3.07 -30.44 -22.83
N GLY A 349 -2.65 -29.64 -23.82
CA GLY A 349 -1.63 -28.61 -23.61
C GLY A 349 -2.04 -27.57 -22.55
N VAL A 350 -3.33 -27.21 -22.49
CA VAL A 350 -3.88 -26.30 -21.46
C VAL A 350 -3.85 -26.97 -20.09
N LEU A 351 -4.26 -28.24 -19.99
CA LEU A 351 -4.27 -28.99 -18.73
C LEU A 351 -2.86 -29.13 -18.12
N VAL A 352 -1.87 -29.46 -18.95
CA VAL A 352 -0.46 -29.55 -18.52
C VAL A 352 0.07 -28.18 -18.11
N THR A 353 -0.17 -27.14 -18.92
CA THR A 353 0.26 -25.77 -18.60
C THR A 353 -0.32 -25.31 -17.27
N TYR A 354 -1.59 -25.63 -17.03
CA TYR A 354 -2.29 -25.32 -15.79
C TYR A 354 -1.70 -26.08 -14.59
N ALA A 355 -1.44 -27.39 -14.73
CA ALA A 355 -0.84 -28.20 -13.67
C ALA A 355 0.58 -27.73 -13.30
N ILE A 356 1.40 -27.39 -14.31
CA ILE A 356 2.73 -26.79 -14.09
C ILE A 356 2.60 -25.43 -13.41
N GLY A 357 1.71 -24.57 -13.93
CA GLY A 357 1.48 -23.22 -13.39
C GLY A 357 1.07 -23.23 -11.91
N PHE A 358 0.23 -24.18 -11.51
CA PHE A 358 -0.20 -24.36 -10.11
C PHE A 358 0.98 -24.50 -9.14
N LEU A 359 2.08 -25.15 -9.55
CA LEU A 359 3.29 -25.32 -8.72
C LEU A 359 4.39 -24.29 -9.02
N ALA A 360 4.52 -23.86 -10.27
CA ALA A 360 5.55 -22.92 -10.69
C ALA A 360 5.29 -21.48 -10.19
N ILE A 361 4.05 -21.00 -10.27
CA ILE A 361 3.67 -19.65 -9.81
C ILE A 361 4.01 -19.42 -8.32
N PRO A 362 3.62 -20.29 -7.36
CA PRO A 362 3.94 -20.07 -5.96
C PRO A 362 5.46 -20.20 -5.70
N LEU A 363 6.16 -21.04 -6.45
CA LEU A 363 7.62 -21.18 -6.35
C LEU A 363 8.35 -19.92 -6.81
N VAL A 364 8.00 -19.36 -7.97
CA VAL A 364 8.54 -18.08 -8.43
C VAL A 364 8.18 -16.96 -7.45
N ARG A 365 6.94 -16.92 -6.96
CA ARG A 365 6.51 -15.93 -5.96
C ARG A 365 7.32 -16.04 -4.68
N TYR A 366 7.65 -17.24 -4.21
CA TYR A 366 8.42 -17.45 -3.00
C TYR A 366 9.79 -16.74 -3.07
N PHE A 367 10.55 -16.95 -4.15
CA PHE A 367 11.85 -16.29 -4.34
C PHE A 367 11.72 -14.78 -4.50
N TRP A 368 10.73 -14.31 -5.26
CA TRP A 368 10.47 -12.89 -5.41
C TRP A 368 10.10 -12.21 -4.09
N LEU A 369 9.34 -12.89 -3.25
CA LEU A 369 8.96 -12.40 -1.92
C LEU A 369 10.14 -12.31 -0.99
N GLN A 370 11.07 -13.26 -1.07
CA GLN A 370 12.30 -13.26 -0.29
C GLN A 370 13.15 -12.04 -0.63
N GLU A 371 13.36 -11.75 -1.92
CA GLU A 371 14.10 -10.56 -2.35
C GLU A 371 13.40 -9.27 -1.89
N ARG A 372 12.07 -9.20 -2.01
CA ARG A 372 11.29 -8.06 -1.55
C ARG A 372 11.37 -7.84 -0.05
N ASN A 373 11.30 -8.91 0.74
CA ASN A 373 11.41 -8.84 2.19
C ASN A 373 12.83 -8.44 2.63
N GLN A 374 13.87 -8.89 1.95
CA GLN A 374 15.24 -8.42 2.21
C GLN A 374 15.39 -6.92 1.99
N LYS A 375 14.90 -6.39 0.86
CA LYS A 375 14.90 -4.94 0.60
C LYS A 375 14.07 -4.16 1.63
N LEU A 376 12.95 -4.73 2.09
CA LEU A 376 12.10 -4.15 3.13
C LEU A 376 12.81 -4.13 4.49
N GLU A 377 13.50 -5.20 4.85
CA GLU A 377 14.30 -5.27 6.08
C GLU A 377 15.44 -4.27 6.08
N GLN A 378 16.11 -4.08 4.93
CA GLN A 378 17.11 -3.02 4.76
C GLN A 378 16.51 -1.64 5.02
N ARG A 379 15.38 -1.29 4.37
CA ARG A 379 14.71 0.00 4.61
C ARG A 379 14.30 0.21 6.07
N ASN A 380 13.76 -0.82 6.72
CA ASN A 380 13.42 -0.75 8.13
C ASN A 380 14.68 -0.60 9.01
N GLY A 381 15.77 -1.28 8.64
CA GLY A 381 17.08 -1.15 9.28
C GLY A 381 17.62 0.28 9.19
N ASP A 382 17.56 0.89 8.00
CA ASP A 382 18.00 2.28 7.79
C ASP A 382 17.17 3.26 8.63
N ARG A 383 15.84 3.11 8.63
CA ARG A 383 14.95 3.93 9.47
C ARG A 383 15.24 3.76 10.96
N GLN A 384 15.51 2.53 11.40
CA GLN A 384 15.88 2.24 12.78
C GLN A 384 17.24 2.86 13.15
N GLN A 385 18.23 2.82 12.25
CA GLN A 385 19.53 3.47 12.48
C GLN A 385 19.36 4.98 12.63
N ARG A 386 18.54 5.62 11.78
CA ARG A 386 18.22 7.05 11.90
C ARG A 386 17.55 7.38 13.24
N ALA A 387 16.62 6.54 13.70
CA ALA A 387 16.00 6.73 15.01
C ALA A 387 16.99 6.59 16.17
N LYS A 388 17.98 5.70 16.06
CA LYS A 388 19.04 5.54 17.08
C LYS A 388 19.95 6.77 17.20
N LEU A 389 20.18 7.51 16.11
CA LEU A 389 20.97 8.75 16.14
C LEU A 389 20.33 9.86 16.99
N LEU A 390 19.02 9.75 17.26
CA LEU A 390 18.29 10.69 18.12
C LEU A 390 18.41 10.34 19.62
N GLN A 391 18.99 9.18 19.98
CA GLN A 391 18.99 8.65 21.36
C GLN A 391 20.29 7.90 21.71
N PRO A 392 21.31 8.54 22.32
CA PRO A 392 21.41 9.98 22.63
C PRO A 392 21.88 10.81 21.41
N PRO A 393 21.42 12.06 21.26
CA PRO A 393 21.85 12.93 20.17
C PRO A 393 23.31 13.38 20.34
N SER A 394 24.04 13.50 19.23
CA SER A 394 25.37 14.12 19.23
C SER A 394 25.29 15.60 19.66
N PRO A 395 26.35 16.21 20.22
CA PRO A 395 26.33 17.61 20.65
C PRO A 395 25.78 18.64 19.64
N PRO A 396 26.17 18.64 18.34
CA PRO A 396 25.60 19.60 17.38
C PRO A 396 24.10 19.36 17.17
N LEU A 397 23.69 18.10 17.01
CA LEU A 397 22.28 17.73 16.90
C LEU A 397 21.48 18.11 18.15
N LYS A 398 22.07 18.02 19.35
CA LYS A 398 21.40 18.44 20.58
C LYS A 398 21.10 19.94 20.57
N ALA A 399 22.06 20.77 20.17
CA ALA A 399 21.86 22.22 20.04
C ALA A 399 20.77 22.56 19.02
N LYS A 400 20.77 21.88 17.86
CA LYS A 400 19.72 22.01 16.83
C LYS A 400 18.33 21.68 17.35
N LEU A 401 18.21 20.59 18.12
CA LEU A 401 16.96 20.16 18.72
C LEU A 401 16.46 21.12 19.80
N GLU A 402 17.38 21.67 20.61
CA GLU A 402 17.06 22.70 21.61
C GLU A 402 16.57 23.99 20.94
N PHE A 403 17.23 24.43 19.87
CA PHE A 403 16.78 25.59 19.10
C PHE A 403 15.40 25.36 18.47
N ALA A 404 15.11 24.16 17.94
CA ALA A 404 13.77 23.83 17.47
C ALA A 404 12.72 23.91 18.60
N GLN A 405 13.07 23.57 19.84
CA GLN A 405 12.17 23.69 20.98
C GLN A 405 11.90 25.14 21.40
N GLU A 406 12.82 26.08 21.17
CA GLU A 406 12.57 27.50 21.42
C GLU A 406 11.45 28.07 20.54
N TRP A 407 11.29 27.51 19.34
CA TRP A 407 10.24 27.86 18.38
C TRP A 407 8.96 27.02 18.53
N ALA A 408 8.96 26.07 19.46
CA ALA A 408 7.82 25.22 19.73
C ALA A 408 6.76 26.01 20.52
N THR A 409 5.59 26.21 19.93
CA THR A 409 4.43 26.81 20.60
C THR A 409 3.23 25.88 20.50
N SER A 410 2.45 25.77 21.57
CA SER A 410 1.24 24.95 21.59
C SER A 410 0.11 25.74 22.22
N THR A 411 -0.90 26.08 21.42
CA THR A 411 -2.09 26.80 21.86
C THR A 411 -3.30 25.87 21.77
N VAL A 412 -3.89 25.54 22.92
CA VAL A 412 -5.16 24.80 22.97
C VAL A 412 -6.28 25.82 23.13
N ILE A 413 -7.14 25.95 22.12
CA ILE A 413 -8.32 26.82 22.20
C ILE A 413 -9.38 26.09 23.00
N THR A 414 -9.66 26.58 24.19
CA THR A 414 -10.75 26.07 25.03
C THR A 414 -12.07 26.78 24.70
N PRO A 415 -13.24 26.23 25.07
CA PRO A 415 -14.51 26.92 24.90
C PRO A 415 -14.56 28.32 25.55
N ALA A 416 -13.72 28.60 26.56
CA ALA A 416 -13.60 29.90 27.20
C ALA A 416 -12.84 30.94 26.34
N ASP A 417 -12.00 30.49 25.42
CA ASP A 417 -11.24 31.36 24.50
C ASP A 417 -12.05 31.76 23.26
N ILE A 418 -13.26 31.19 23.08
CA ILE A 418 -14.11 31.43 21.92
C ILE A 418 -14.85 32.77 22.11
N THR A 419 -14.38 33.80 21.41
CA THR A 419 -14.97 35.14 21.52
C THR A 419 -16.24 35.29 20.67
N TYR A 420 -16.36 34.56 19.57
CA TYR A 420 -17.48 34.68 18.63
C TYR A 420 -17.91 33.29 18.13
N ARG A 421 -19.22 33.06 18.06
CA ARG A 421 -19.80 31.85 17.51
C ARG A 421 -20.87 32.18 16.48
N THR A 422 -20.82 31.51 15.34
CA THR A 422 -21.81 31.70 14.26
C THR A 422 -23.15 31.03 14.53
N ASP A 423 -23.24 30.17 15.54
CA ASP A 423 -24.47 29.48 15.96
C ASP A 423 -25.28 30.27 17.01
N GLN A 424 -24.75 31.42 17.48
CA GLN A 424 -25.42 32.32 18.41
C GLN A 424 -25.76 33.65 17.73
N ASP A 425 -26.81 34.31 18.19
CA ASP A 425 -27.15 35.64 17.67
C ASP A 425 -26.05 36.65 18.01
N SER A 426 -25.73 37.50 17.04
CA SER A 426 -24.71 38.55 17.14
C SER A 426 -24.99 39.53 18.28
N LEU A 427 -26.25 39.90 18.49
CA LEU A 427 -26.67 40.82 19.56
C LEU A 427 -26.54 40.18 20.95
N GLU A 428 -26.84 38.89 21.08
CA GLU A 428 -26.71 38.15 22.34
C GLU A 428 -25.23 37.99 22.75
N GLN A 429 -24.35 37.82 21.77
CA GLN A 429 -22.91 37.73 21.98
C GLN A 429 -22.29 39.08 22.36
N GLU A 430 -22.71 40.17 21.72
CA GLU A 430 -22.28 41.52 22.11
C GLU A 430 -22.76 41.86 23.53
N PHE A 431 -24.01 41.54 23.87
CA PHE A 431 -24.54 41.77 25.21
C PHE A 431 -23.76 40.99 26.29
N LYS A 432 -23.39 39.73 26.04
CA LYS A 432 -22.55 38.93 26.95
C LYS A 432 -21.14 39.49 27.11
N ARG A 433 -20.57 40.13 26.08
CA ARG A 433 -19.24 40.79 26.18
C ARG A 433 -19.28 42.08 27.00
N PHE A 434 -20.38 42.83 26.97
CA PHE A 434 -20.53 44.10 27.69
C PHE A 434 -21.10 43.96 29.10
N THR A 435 -21.57 42.77 29.49
CA THR A 435 -22.02 42.48 30.85
C THR A 435 -20.87 41.80 31.60
N PRO A 436 -20.12 42.49 32.48
CA PRO A 436 -19.13 41.80 33.30
C PRO A 436 -19.88 40.81 34.18
N THR A 437 -19.53 39.53 34.10
CA THR A 437 -19.97 38.52 35.05
C THR A 437 -19.50 38.93 36.44
N GLN A 438 -20.40 39.45 37.27
CA GLN A 438 -20.19 39.49 38.71
C GLN A 438 -20.43 38.08 39.28
N GLY A 439 -19.41 37.50 39.92
CA GLY A 439 -19.41 36.17 40.55
C GLY A 439 -19.04 35.07 39.55
N ASP A 440 -18.09 34.17 39.80
CA ASP A 440 -17.53 33.64 41.06
C ASP A 440 -16.00 33.77 41.19
#